data_AF-U6FCD9-F1
#
_entry.id   AF-U6FCD9-F1
#
_cell.length_a   1.000
_cell.length_b   1.000
_cell.length_c   1.000
_cell.angle_alpha   90.00
_cell.angle_beta   90.00
_cell.angle_gamma   90.00
#
_symmetry.space_group_name_H-M   'P 1'
#
loop_
_entity.id
_entity.type
_entity.pdbx_description
1 polymer ?
#
loop_
_entity_poly.entity_id
_entity_poly.type
_entity_poly.pdbx_seq_one_letter_code
_entity_poly.pdbx_strand_id
1 'polypeptide(L)'
;MYHLGVPESQISELASEENMNTVPVYMPYITSYFMPRHDGDRPAVMPEGSVNIAFIGNFAESPTRDTVFTTEYSVRTAMEAVYTLLNVDRGVPEVFDSIYDIRQLLRAMYYMSDKKKLADQDMPLLEKLALKTGMRKIKKTWVEELLKEANLM
;
A
#
# COMPACT_ATOMS: atom_id res chain seq x y z
N MET A 1 -18.87 16.24 16.84
CA MET A 1 -19.19 16.44 18.27
C MET A 1 -19.87 15.23 18.90
N TYR A 2 -20.97 14.74 18.33
CA TYR A 2 -21.65 13.52 18.82
C TYR A 2 -20.68 12.33 19.00
N HIS A 3 -19.96 11.96 17.93
CA HIS A 3 -18.94 10.90 17.98
C HIS A 3 -17.74 11.20 18.90
N LEU A 4 -17.59 12.44 19.37
CA LEU A 4 -16.56 12.83 20.35
C LEU A 4 -17.08 12.78 21.80
N GLY A 5 -18.34 12.38 22.02
CA GLY A 5 -18.94 12.28 23.35
C GLY A 5 -19.40 13.61 23.96
N VAL A 6 -19.53 14.67 23.16
CA VAL A 6 -20.10 15.94 23.64
C VAL A 6 -21.57 15.72 24.04
N PRO A 7 -22.03 16.22 25.21
CA PRO A 7 -23.43 16.10 25.59
C PRO A 7 -24.36 16.66 24.51
N GLU A 8 -25.35 15.88 24.08
CA GLU A 8 -26.24 16.26 22.96
C GLU A 8 -26.92 17.62 23.17
N SER A 9 -27.24 17.96 24.42
CA SER A 9 -27.83 19.25 24.81
C SER A 9 -26.94 20.46 24.52
N GLN A 10 -25.63 20.27 24.35
CA GLN A 10 -24.65 21.34 24.09
C GLN A 10 -24.23 21.41 22.61
N ILE A 11 -24.51 20.38 21.82
CA ILE A 11 -23.98 20.26 20.45
C ILE A 11 -24.45 21.43 19.56
N SER A 12 -25.71 21.86 19.68
CA SER A 12 -26.24 22.92 18.81
C SER A 12 -25.56 24.27 19.04
N GLU A 13 -25.25 24.61 20.29
CA GLU A 13 -24.58 25.86 20.66
C GLU A 13 -23.12 25.83 20.20
N LEU A 14 -22.42 24.73 20.50
CA LEU A 14 -21.00 24.58 20.19
C LEU A 14 -20.75 24.46 18.68
N ALA A 15 -21.68 23.88 17.91
CA ALA A 15 -21.56 23.75 16.46
C ALA A 15 -22.00 25.00 15.68
N SER A 16 -22.50 26.04 16.36
CA SER A 16 -22.91 27.30 15.73
C SER A 16 -21.71 28.11 15.21
N GLU A 17 -21.97 29.04 14.29
CA GLU A 17 -20.94 29.90 13.69
C GLU A 17 -20.18 30.79 14.68
N GLU A 18 -20.77 31.07 15.85
CA GLU A 18 -20.11 31.81 16.94
C GLU A 18 -18.90 31.05 17.50
N ASN A 19 -19.01 29.71 17.59
CA ASN A 19 -18.00 28.85 18.20
C ASN A 19 -17.18 28.08 17.16
N MET A 20 -17.79 27.71 16.02
CA MET A 20 -17.18 26.87 14.99
C MET A 20 -17.65 27.20 13.58
N ASN A 21 -16.71 27.34 12.66
CA ASN A 21 -16.99 27.48 11.24
C ASN A 21 -16.63 26.17 10.51
N THR A 22 -17.61 25.52 9.88
CA THR A 22 -17.42 24.26 9.14
C THR A 22 -17.93 24.42 7.72
N VAL A 23 -17.04 24.33 6.74
CA VAL A 23 -17.39 24.42 5.31
C VAL A 23 -17.35 23.02 4.69
N PRO A 24 -18.50 22.44 4.29
CA PRO A 24 -18.52 21.14 3.64
C PRO A 24 -18.12 21.26 2.16
N VAL A 25 -17.59 20.16 1.62
CA VAL A 25 -17.34 20.01 0.17
C VAL A 25 -17.92 18.68 -0.28
N TYR A 26 -18.65 18.70 -1.39
CA TYR A 26 -19.11 17.49 -2.07
C TYR A 26 -18.18 17.19 -3.26
N MET A 27 -17.68 15.96 -3.33
CA MET A 27 -16.75 15.52 -4.38
C MET A 27 -17.26 14.23 -5.04
N PRO A 28 -17.85 14.31 -6.25
CA PRO A 28 -18.43 13.14 -6.90
C PRO A 28 -17.41 12.04 -7.27
N TYR A 29 -16.12 12.39 -7.36
CA TYR A 29 -15.06 11.51 -7.86
C TYR A 29 -13.94 11.21 -6.86
N ILE A 30 -14.14 11.50 -5.56
CA ILE A 30 -13.08 11.33 -4.56
C ILE A 30 -12.61 9.88 -4.42
N THR A 31 -13.46 8.90 -4.74
CA THR A 31 -13.13 7.45 -4.70
C THR A 31 -12.77 6.86 -6.06
N SER A 32 -12.76 7.65 -7.14
CA SER A 32 -12.68 7.13 -8.50
C SER A 32 -11.39 6.37 -8.82
N TYR A 33 -10.29 6.64 -8.12
CA TYR A 33 -9.03 5.91 -8.30
C TYR A 33 -9.13 4.41 -7.94
N PHE A 34 -10.07 4.03 -7.08
CA PHE A 34 -10.21 2.65 -6.59
C PHE A 34 -11.35 1.87 -7.25
N MET A 35 -11.93 2.41 -8.33
CA MET A 35 -12.88 1.64 -9.13
C MET A 35 -12.15 0.40 -9.71
N PRO A 36 -12.78 -0.80 -9.66
CA PRO A 36 -12.23 -1.98 -10.33
C PRO A 36 -11.96 -1.70 -11.80
N ARG A 37 -10.91 -2.31 -12.33
CA ARG A 37 -10.43 -2.06 -13.69
C ARG A 37 -9.95 -3.35 -14.35
N HIS A 38 -9.83 -3.30 -15.66
CA HIS A 38 -9.23 -4.32 -16.51
C HIS A 38 -7.96 -3.77 -17.17
N ASP A 39 -7.18 -4.66 -17.80
CA ASP A 39 -6.05 -4.26 -18.61
C ASP A 39 -6.52 -3.36 -19.76
N GLY A 40 -5.85 -2.22 -19.94
CA GLY A 40 -6.19 -1.22 -20.95
C GLY A 40 -7.17 -0.12 -20.50
N ASP A 41 -7.85 -0.24 -19.35
CA ASP A 41 -8.76 0.81 -18.85
C ASP A 41 -8.02 2.12 -18.50
N ARG A 42 -6.74 2.02 -18.16
CA ARG A 42 -5.84 3.18 -17.99
C ARG A 42 -4.82 3.20 -19.13
N PRO A 43 -4.55 4.37 -19.74
CA PRO A 43 -3.52 4.49 -20.76
C PRO A 43 -2.13 4.34 -20.14
N ALA A 44 -1.23 3.62 -20.81
CA ALA A 44 0.18 3.61 -20.43
C ALA A 44 0.73 5.04 -20.32
N VAL A 45 1.63 5.28 -19.37
CA VAL A 45 2.33 6.59 -19.24
C VAL A 45 2.90 7.02 -20.59
N MET A 46 3.53 6.07 -21.28
CA MET A 46 3.95 6.17 -22.67
C MET A 46 3.23 5.11 -23.50
N PRO A 47 2.16 5.49 -24.24
CA PRO A 47 1.50 4.57 -25.17
C PRO A 47 2.46 4.06 -26.25
N GLU A 48 2.27 2.81 -26.69
CA GLU A 48 3.07 2.23 -27.76
C GLU A 48 3.03 3.09 -29.03
N GLY A 49 4.20 3.39 -29.59
CA GLY A 49 4.35 4.25 -30.77
C GLY A 49 4.16 5.76 -30.51
N SER A 50 3.90 6.20 -29.27
CA SER A 50 3.83 7.62 -28.95
C SER A 50 5.19 8.30 -29.13
N VAL A 51 5.19 9.48 -29.75
CA VAL A 51 6.42 10.25 -30.06
C VAL A 51 6.56 11.47 -29.15
N ASN A 52 5.46 12.14 -28.80
CA ASN A 52 5.47 13.42 -28.09
C ASN A 52 4.30 13.61 -27.10
N ILE A 53 3.55 12.54 -26.81
CA ILE A 53 2.42 12.58 -25.87
C ILE A 53 2.65 11.55 -24.76
N ALA A 54 2.40 11.97 -23.52
CA ALA A 54 2.41 11.12 -22.34
C ALA A 54 1.19 11.40 -21.46
N PHE A 55 0.74 10.39 -20.70
CA PHE A 55 -0.27 10.54 -19.66
C PHE A 55 0.40 10.47 -18.29
N ILE A 56 0.05 11.39 -17.40
CA ILE A 56 0.60 11.46 -16.03
C ILE A 56 -0.52 11.53 -15.00
N GLY A 57 -0.18 11.23 -13.75
CA GLY A 57 -1.12 11.21 -12.63
C GLY A 57 -1.74 9.84 -12.39
N ASN A 58 -2.68 9.80 -11.44
CA ASN A 58 -3.20 8.56 -10.86
C ASN A 58 -4.11 7.73 -11.80
N PHE A 59 -4.51 8.28 -12.95
CA PHE A 59 -5.25 7.55 -13.98
C PHE A 59 -4.36 7.07 -15.15
N ALA A 60 -3.05 7.34 -15.14
CA ALA A 60 -2.12 6.72 -16.07
C ALA A 60 -1.67 5.34 -15.55
N GLU A 61 -1.27 4.44 -16.45
CA GLU A 61 -0.71 3.13 -16.14
C GLU A 61 0.82 3.22 -16.22
N SER A 62 1.46 3.45 -15.08
CA SER A 62 2.89 3.17 -14.92
C SER A 62 3.13 1.68 -15.18
N PRO A 63 4.23 1.28 -15.85
CA PRO A 63 4.58 -0.13 -16.03
C PRO A 63 4.99 -0.84 -14.72
N THR A 64 5.00 -0.11 -13.60
CA THR A 64 5.39 -0.63 -12.29
C THR A 64 4.18 -1.10 -11.47
N ARG A 65 4.46 -1.68 -10.30
CA ARG A 65 3.47 -2.15 -9.31
C ARG A 65 3.06 -1.07 -8.29
N ASP A 66 3.21 0.21 -8.62
CA ASP A 66 2.98 1.30 -7.68
C ASP A 66 1.49 1.53 -7.38
N THR A 67 1.18 2.30 -6.34
CA THR A 67 -0.17 2.48 -5.81
C THR A 67 -0.72 3.88 -6.06
N VAL A 68 -1.92 3.96 -6.64
CA VAL A 68 -2.66 5.22 -6.84
C VAL A 68 -3.24 5.75 -5.53
N PHE A 69 -3.85 6.93 -5.58
CA PHE A 69 -4.27 7.68 -4.38
C PHE A 69 -3.05 8.07 -3.53
N THR A 70 -1.90 8.21 -4.17
CA THR A 70 -0.66 8.68 -3.55
C THR A 70 -0.08 9.80 -4.38
N THR A 71 0.63 10.71 -3.71
CA THR A 71 1.43 11.73 -4.40
C THR A 71 2.63 11.11 -5.11
N GLU A 72 3.17 10.00 -4.57
CA GLU A 72 4.26 9.23 -5.17
C GLU A 72 3.92 8.80 -6.60
N TYR A 73 2.73 8.25 -6.84
CA TYR A 73 2.32 7.83 -8.20
C TYR A 73 2.29 9.00 -9.20
N SER A 74 1.85 10.18 -8.75
CA SER A 74 1.88 11.40 -9.59
C SER A 74 3.31 11.79 -9.94
N VAL A 75 4.23 11.71 -8.99
CA VAL A 75 5.65 12.03 -9.21
C VAL A 75 6.32 10.98 -10.11
N ARG A 76 6.05 9.69 -9.86
CA ARG A 76 6.54 8.57 -10.67
C ARG A 76 6.14 8.70 -12.12
N THR A 77 4.84 8.83 -12.39
CA THR A 77 4.34 8.93 -13.78
C THR A 77 4.90 10.15 -14.50
N ALA A 78 5.10 11.28 -13.80
CA ALA A 78 5.80 12.43 -14.35
C ALA A 78 7.28 12.13 -14.66
N MET A 79 8.00 11.46 -13.75
CA MET A 79 9.40 11.08 -13.94
C MET A 79 9.55 10.11 -15.12
N GLU A 80 8.74 9.05 -15.18
CA GLU A 80 8.73 8.07 -16.26
C GLU A 80 8.42 8.72 -17.62
N ALA A 81 7.41 9.59 -17.68
CA ALA A 81 7.05 10.32 -18.90
C ALA A 81 8.20 11.21 -19.40
N VAL A 82 8.76 12.06 -18.53
CA VAL A 82 9.83 12.98 -18.88
C VAL A 82 11.10 12.22 -19.29
N TYR A 83 11.46 11.20 -18.52
CA TYR A 83 12.68 10.42 -18.78
C TYR A 83 12.59 9.69 -20.12
N THR A 84 11.41 9.12 -20.42
CA THR A 84 11.19 8.41 -21.67
C THR A 84 11.12 9.35 -22.86
N LEU A 85 10.35 10.44 -22.79
CA LEU A 85 10.18 11.39 -23.89
C LEU A 85 11.47 12.14 -24.24
N LEU A 86 12.25 12.54 -23.22
CA LEU A 86 13.46 13.35 -23.41
C LEU A 86 14.75 12.51 -23.44
N ASN A 87 14.64 11.17 -23.43
CA ASN A 87 15.78 10.26 -23.39
C ASN A 87 16.78 10.63 -22.28
N VAL A 88 16.28 10.84 -21.06
CA VAL A 88 17.13 11.17 -19.91
C VAL A 88 17.93 9.94 -19.49
N ASP A 89 19.26 10.01 -19.61
CA ASP A 89 20.17 8.91 -19.28
C ASP A 89 20.42 8.79 -17.77
N ARG A 90 19.36 8.42 -17.03
CA ARG A 90 19.41 8.15 -15.60
C ARG A 90 18.32 7.15 -15.22
N GLY A 91 18.61 6.23 -14.30
CA GLY A 91 17.61 5.29 -13.80
C GLY A 91 16.48 6.00 -13.03
N VAL A 92 15.24 5.65 -13.37
CA VAL A 92 14.07 5.90 -12.52
C VAL A 92 14.05 4.82 -11.43
N PRO A 93 13.92 5.17 -10.13
CA PRO A 93 13.87 4.16 -9.08
C PRO A 93 12.65 3.26 -9.26
N GLU A 94 12.85 1.95 -9.13
CA GLU A 94 11.73 1.02 -9.04
C GLU A 94 10.85 1.32 -7.81
N VAL A 95 9.67 0.71 -7.76
CA VAL A 95 8.88 0.70 -6.52
C VAL A 95 9.67 -0.06 -5.48
N PHE A 96 9.76 0.47 -4.25
CA PHE A 96 10.50 -0.16 -3.16
C PHE A 96 10.17 -1.65 -3.03
N ASP A 97 11.20 -2.47 -2.91
CA ASP A 97 11.21 -3.93 -3.06
C ASP A 97 10.85 -4.71 -1.79
N SER A 98 10.22 -4.05 -0.81
CA SER A 98 9.84 -4.66 0.47
C SER A 98 9.06 -5.97 0.34
N ILE A 99 8.22 -6.12 -0.69
CA ILE A 99 7.46 -7.36 -0.92
C ILE A 99 8.34 -8.55 -1.33
N TYR A 100 9.55 -8.30 -1.84
CA TYR A 100 10.53 -9.32 -2.21
C TYR A 100 11.58 -9.55 -1.11
N ASP A 101 11.68 -8.66 -0.13
CA ASP A 101 12.52 -8.85 1.04
C ASP A 101 11.87 -9.83 2.03
N ILE A 102 12.43 -11.04 2.13
CA ILE A 102 11.95 -12.08 3.04
C ILE A 102 11.88 -11.61 4.50
N ARG A 103 12.72 -10.67 4.92
CA ARG A 103 12.70 -10.11 6.28
C ARG A 103 11.40 -9.34 6.52
N GLN A 104 10.93 -8.61 5.51
CA GLN A 104 9.66 -7.88 5.58
C GLN A 104 8.46 -8.82 5.51
N LEU A 105 8.53 -9.91 4.74
CA LEU A 105 7.49 -10.94 4.72
C LEU A 105 7.33 -11.60 6.10
N LEU A 106 8.43 -12.02 6.72
CA LEU A 106 8.43 -12.60 8.07
C LEU A 106 7.92 -11.58 9.11
N ARG A 107 8.39 -10.32 9.01
CA ARG A 107 7.90 -9.24 9.86
C ARG A 107 6.40 -9.02 9.69
N ALA A 108 5.89 -9.00 8.46
CA ALA A 108 4.46 -8.85 8.18
C ALA A 108 3.64 -9.97 8.82
N MET A 109 4.07 -11.24 8.68
CA MET A 109 3.41 -12.37 9.35
C MET A 109 3.32 -12.18 10.87
N TYR A 110 4.38 -11.69 11.50
CA TYR A 110 4.39 -11.41 12.93
C TYR A 110 3.39 -10.31 13.32
N TYR A 111 3.48 -9.13 12.68
CA TYR A 111 2.61 -8.00 13.04
C TYR A 111 1.14 -8.21 12.65
N MET A 112 0.86 -8.87 11.52
CA MET A 112 -0.51 -9.20 11.11
C MET A 112 -1.20 -10.17 12.06
N SER A 113 -0.42 -11.00 12.76
CA SER A 113 -0.92 -11.97 13.73
C SER A 113 -1.04 -11.42 15.15
N ASP A 114 -1.07 -10.09 15.33
CA ASP A 114 -0.99 -9.43 16.64
C ASP A 114 0.23 -9.86 17.45
N LYS A 115 1.39 -9.95 16.78
CA LYS A 115 2.68 -10.29 17.40
C LYS A 115 2.72 -11.71 18.00
N LYS A 116 1.92 -12.64 17.47
CA LYS A 116 1.99 -14.06 17.82
C LYS A 116 3.19 -14.73 17.14
N LYS A 117 3.82 -15.66 17.85
CA LYS A 117 4.81 -16.57 17.25
C LYS A 117 4.12 -17.50 16.26
N LEU A 118 4.87 -18.03 15.30
CA LEU A 118 4.32 -18.86 14.23
C LEU A 118 3.55 -20.09 14.76
N ALA A 119 3.98 -20.64 15.89
CA ALA A 119 3.29 -21.77 16.55
C ALA A 119 1.91 -21.41 17.13
N ASP A 120 1.70 -20.14 17.47
CA ASP A 120 0.50 -19.62 18.13
C ASP A 120 -0.48 -18.97 17.16
N GLN A 121 -0.12 -18.87 15.87
CA GLN A 121 -0.98 -18.30 14.84
C GLN A 121 -2.19 -19.21 14.53
N ASP A 122 -3.28 -18.55 14.11
CA ASP A 122 -4.52 -19.21 13.73
C ASP A 122 -4.40 -19.74 12.30
N MET A 123 -4.25 -21.06 12.18
CA MET A 123 -4.02 -21.76 10.92
C MET A 123 -4.78 -23.10 10.90
N PRO A 124 -5.21 -23.59 9.74
CA PRO A 124 -5.74 -24.95 9.56
C PRO A 124 -4.82 -26.03 10.14
N LEU A 125 -5.40 -27.14 10.62
CA LEU A 125 -4.67 -28.25 11.25
C LEU A 125 -3.54 -28.82 10.38
N LEU A 126 -3.78 -28.97 9.08
CA LEU A 126 -2.78 -29.47 8.13
C LEU A 126 -1.57 -28.54 8.03
N GLU A 127 -1.81 -27.22 8.04
CA GLU A 127 -0.75 -26.21 8.02
C GLU A 127 0.03 -26.19 9.33
N LYS A 128 -0.63 -26.35 10.49
CA LYS A 128 0.06 -26.49 11.79
C LYS A 128 0.96 -27.72 11.84
N LEU A 129 0.56 -28.84 11.22
CA LEU A 129 1.38 -30.05 11.14
C LEU A 129 2.58 -29.86 10.20
N ALA A 130 2.36 -29.24 9.04
CA ALA A 130 3.41 -28.88 8.09
C ALA A 130 4.42 -27.93 8.74
N LEU A 131 3.95 -26.94 9.50
CA LEU A 131 4.77 -26.01 10.26
C LEU A 131 5.70 -26.76 11.23
N LYS A 132 5.17 -27.65 12.08
CA LYS A 132 6.00 -28.43 13.02
C LYS A 132 7.11 -29.21 12.30
N THR A 133 6.79 -29.79 11.14
CA THR A 133 7.75 -30.52 10.32
C THR A 133 8.80 -29.59 9.72
N GLY A 134 8.38 -28.43 9.21
CA GLY A 134 9.26 -27.36 8.71
C GLY A 134 10.22 -26.85 9.78
N MET A 135 9.69 -26.48 10.95
CA MET A 135 10.49 -25.99 12.09
C MET A 135 11.54 -27.01 12.55
N ARG A 136 11.20 -28.31 12.53
CA ARG A 136 12.17 -29.38 12.85
C ARG A 136 13.28 -29.47 11.80
N LYS A 137 12.96 -29.29 10.51
CA LYS A 137 13.92 -29.38 9.40
C LYS A 137 14.91 -28.22 9.39
N ILE A 138 14.46 -27.01 9.72
CA ILE A 138 15.28 -25.79 9.68
C ILE A 138 16.07 -25.52 10.96
N LYS A 139 16.03 -26.43 11.94
CA LYS A 139 16.73 -26.26 13.22
C LYS A 139 18.25 -26.10 13.01
N LYS A 140 18.85 -25.10 13.66
CA LYS A 140 20.25 -24.65 13.54
C LYS A 140 20.64 -24.21 12.13
N THR A 141 19.73 -23.58 11.39
CA THR A 141 20.01 -22.99 10.08
C THR A 141 19.79 -21.49 10.09
N TRP A 142 20.30 -20.79 9.07
CA TRP A 142 20.06 -19.35 8.90
C TRP A 142 18.56 -18.99 8.81
N VAL A 143 17.72 -19.88 8.27
CA VAL A 143 16.26 -19.65 8.25
C VAL A 143 15.69 -19.60 9.68
N GLU A 144 16.23 -20.39 10.61
CA GLU A 144 15.84 -20.32 12.03
C GLU A 144 16.27 -18.98 12.65
N GLU A 145 17.44 -18.46 12.28
CA GLU A 145 17.93 -17.17 12.76
C GLU A 145 17.04 -16.02 12.27
N LEU A 146 16.64 -16.02 10.99
CA LEU A 146 15.71 -15.05 10.44
C LEU A 146 14.34 -15.06 11.13
N LEU A 147 13.81 -16.26 11.43
CA LEU A 147 12.55 -16.38 12.16
C LEU A 147 12.66 -15.86 13.61
N LYS A 148 13.80 -16.08 14.27
CA LYS A 148 14.08 -15.51 15.59
C LYS A 148 14.19 -13.99 15.54
N GLU A 149 14.92 -13.44 14.57
CA GLU A 149 15.04 -11.99 14.36
C GLU A 149 13.67 -11.34 14.11
N ALA A 150 12.79 -12.01 13.38
CA ALA A 150 11.41 -11.57 13.15
C ALA A 150 10.44 -11.80 14.33
N ASN A 151 10.89 -12.38 15.45
CA ASN A 151 10.07 -12.78 16.61
C ASN A 151 8.98 -13.82 16.31
N LEU A 152 9.17 -14.62 15.26
CA LEU A 152 8.25 -15.71 14.89
C LEU A 152 8.55 -17.03 15.61
N MET A 153 9.63 -17.10 16.38
CA MET A 153 10.06 -18.27 17.17
C MET A 153 10.20 -17.98 18.66
#